data_AF-A0A497QF06-F1
#
_entry.id   AF-A0A497QF06-F1
#
_cell.length_a   1.000
_cell.length_b   1.000
_cell.length_c   1.000
_cell.angle_alpha   90.00
_cell.angle_beta   90.00
_cell.angle_gamma   90.00
#
_symmetry.space_group_name_H-M   'P 1'
#
loop_
_entity.id
_entity.type
_entity.pdbx_description
1 polymer ?
#
loop_
_entity_poly.entity_id
_entity_poly.type
_entity_poly.pdbx_seq_one_letter_code
_entity_poly.pdbx_strand_id
1 'polypeptide(L)'
;MLTIVKDQWPRYVLNRIELAQRARASPMALLVTIEDGAAELLLVADFGVREAARIKTSISRKRGDQKTHDATMREFFRDVTTQVESILQQDEIGLIVICGPGFVKDHFKEYLLSAPIKNRPPIVVEGTNTIGIPAAKEILFRGVIPRVLSEVKIETETRLIEELLTHIAKEDGLGAYGDDEVARAVQFGAVEHLLITDRKLRGAADDERKALDTLIRNTEHACGQVHIVSTDHPAGDQLQSLGGIAAILRFKVEQ
;
A
#
# COMPACT_ATOMS: atom_id res chain seq x y z
N MET A 1 -2.82 -33.00 -1.94
CA MET A 1 -2.33 -32.70 -0.58
C MET A 1 -0.84 -33.01 -0.55
N LEU A 2 0.00 -32.02 -0.26
CA LEU A 2 1.46 -32.19 -0.21
C LEU A 2 1.87 -32.38 1.26
N THR A 3 2.50 -33.51 1.57
CA THR A 3 3.01 -33.80 2.91
C THR A 3 4.54 -33.83 2.86
N ILE A 4 5.18 -32.98 3.66
CA ILE A 4 6.64 -32.92 3.77
C ILE A 4 7.04 -33.52 5.12
N VAL A 5 7.88 -34.56 5.10
CA VAL A 5 8.42 -35.20 6.30
C VAL A 5 9.93 -34.94 6.35
N LYS A 6 10.42 -34.50 7.51
CA LYS A 6 11.84 -34.30 7.80
C LYS A 6 12.13 -34.84 9.18
N ASP A 7 13.29 -35.47 9.35
CA ASP A 7 13.73 -36.04 10.64
C ASP A 7 13.89 -34.95 11.71
N GLN A 8 14.27 -33.73 11.31
CA GLN A 8 14.29 -32.56 12.17
C GLN A 8 13.80 -31.31 11.44
N TRP A 9 13.10 -30.45 12.18
CA TRP A 9 12.64 -29.14 11.74
C TRP A 9 13.43 -28.04 12.45
N PRO A 10 14.44 -27.45 11.80
CA PRO A 10 15.18 -26.34 12.39
C PRO A 10 14.26 -25.15 12.69
N ARG A 11 14.49 -24.44 13.81
CA ARG A 11 13.66 -23.30 14.23
C ARG A 11 13.55 -22.20 13.17
N TYR A 12 14.62 -21.91 12.42
CA TYR A 12 14.56 -20.91 11.35
C TYR A 12 13.61 -21.33 10.20
N VAL A 13 13.45 -22.63 9.94
CA VAL A 13 12.52 -23.15 8.92
C VAL A 13 11.08 -23.02 9.42
N LEU A 14 10.82 -23.36 10.68
CA LEU A 14 9.50 -23.18 11.30
C LEU A 14 9.11 -21.70 11.33
N ASN A 15 10.01 -20.81 11.77
CA ASN A 15 9.80 -19.37 11.76
C ASN A 15 9.53 -18.85 10.34
N ARG A 16 10.24 -19.37 9.33
CA ARG A 16 10.01 -18.99 7.93
C ARG A 16 8.65 -19.46 7.41
N ILE A 17 8.20 -20.65 7.79
CA ILE A 17 6.85 -21.15 7.44
C ILE A 17 5.79 -20.31 8.14
N GLU A 18 6.00 -19.96 9.41
CA GLU A 18 5.07 -19.14 10.18
C GLU A 18 5.00 -17.71 9.61
N LEU A 19 6.13 -17.10 9.27
CA LEU A 19 6.18 -15.80 8.57
C LEU A 19 5.47 -15.86 7.21
N ALA A 20 5.68 -16.93 6.44
CA ALA A 20 5.00 -17.12 5.16
C ALA A 20 3.48 -17.35 5.33
N GLN A 21 3.05 -17.96 6.44
CA GLN A 21 1.64 -18.12 6.77
C GLN A 21 1.01 -16.79 7.22
N ARG A 22 1.74 -15.96 7.99
CA ARG A 22 1.30 -14.64 8.42
C ARG A 22 1.21 -13.64 7.27
N ALA A 23 2.19 -13.64 6.38
CA ALA A 23 2.16 -12.83 5.16
C ALA A 23 1.20 -13.34 4.07
N ARG A 24 0.54 -14.46 4.33
CA ARG A 24 -0.64 -14.88 3.57
C ARG A 24 -1.85 -13.97 3.85
N ALA A 25 -1.75 -13.00 4.77
CA ALA A 25 -2.88 -12.21 5.24
C ALA A 25 -3.32 -11.11 4.27
N SER A 26 -2.40 -10.39 3.59
CA SER A 26 -2.79 -9.36 2.61
C SER A 26 -1.70 -9.16 1.55
N PRO A 27 -2.03 -9.24 0.24
CA PRO A 27 -1.09 -8.86 -0.80
C PRO A 27 -0.81 -7.34 -0.78
N MET A 28 0.46 -6.95 -0.78
CA MET A 28 0.86 -5.53 -0.80
C MET A 28 0.67 -4.89 -2.18
N ALA A 29 0.78 -5.67 -3.25
CA ALA A 29 0.73 -5.16 -4.60
C ALA A 29 0.12 -6.17 -5.60
N LEU A 30 -0.53 -5.63 -6.63
CA LEU A 30 -0.99 -6.37 -7.80
C LEU A 30 -0.08 -6.06 -8.99
N LEU A 31 0.57 -7.08 -9.52
CA LEU A 31 1.35 -7.00 -10.75
C LEU A 31 0.50 -7.42 -11.92
N VAL A 32 0.31 -6.51 -12.87
CA VAL A 32 -0.34 -6.79 -14.16
C VAL A 32 0.76 -6.88 -15.21
N THR A 33 1.16 -8.11 -15.55
CA THR A 33 2.10 -8.34 -16.64
C THR A 33 1.34 -8.44 -17.94
N ILE A 34 1.66 -7.63 -18.96
CA ILE A 34 0.83 -7.50 -20.15
C ILE A 34 1.65 -7.32 -21.43
N GLU A 35 1.27 -8.06 -22.47
CA GLU A 35 1.74 -7.90 -23.84
C GLU A 35 0.56 -8.06 -24.82
N ASP A 36 0.82 -7.97 -26.13
CA ASP A 36 -0.22 -8.12 -27.16
C ASP A 36 -0.91 -9.49 -27.05
N GLY A 37 -2.14 -9.48 -26.52
CA GLY A 37 -3.01 -10.65 -26.43
C GLY A 37 -2.72 -11.58 -25.25
N ALA A 38 -1.87 -11.20 -24.31
CA ALA A 38 -1.65 -11.99 -23.10
C ALA A 38 -1.44 -11.09 -21.88
N ALA A 39 -2.13 -11.40 -20.78
CA ALA A 39 -1.92 -10.78 -19.48
C ALA A 39 -1.91 -11.84 -18.37
N GLU A 40 -0.99 -11.69 -17.42
CA GLU A 40 -1.00 -12.45 -16.16
C GLU A 40 -1.03 -11.46 -14.99
N LEU A 41 -1.99 -11.66 -14.10
CA LEU A 41 -2.18 -10.88 -12.88
C LEU A 41 -1.63 -11.67 -11.71
N LEU A 42 -0.68 -11.06 -10.99
CA LEU A 42 0.04 -11.70 -9.90
C LEU A 42 -0.06 -10.87 -8.63
N LEU A 43 -0.40 -11.52 -7.53
CA LEU A 43 -0.44 -10.91 -6.22
C LEU A 43 0.90 -11.09 -5.53
N VAL A 44 1.45 -9.99 -5.04
CA VAL A 44 2.72 -9.94 -4.35
C VAL A 44 2.49 -9.67 -2.88
N ALA A 45 3.09 -10.50 -2.04
CA ALA A 45 3.12 -10.36 -0.58
C ALA A 45 4.58 -10.46 -0.08
N ASP A 46 4.81 -10.20 1.21
CA ASP A 46 6.16 -10.14 1.82
C ASP A 46 7.05 -11.36 1.53
N PHE A 47 6.45 -12.55 1.34
CA PHE A 47 7.21 -13.80 1.15
C PHE A 47 6.81 -14.58 -0.10
N GLY A 48 6.16 -13.95 -1.10
CA GLY A 48 5.87 -14.67 -2.33
C GLY A 48 5.06 -13.94 -3.38
N VAL A 49 5.00 -14.59 -4.54
CA VAL A 49 4.16 -14.20 -5.69
C VAL A 49 3.15 -15.31 -5.93
N ARG A 50 1.87 -14.95 -6.03
CA ARG A 50 0.77 -15.86 -6.35
C ARG A 50 0.11 -15.43 -7.65
N GLU A 51 -0.05 -16.34 -8.59
CA GLU A 51 -0.85 -16.08 -9.79
C GLU A 51 -2.34 -15.97 -9.39
N ALA A 52 -3.00 -14.90 -9.83
CA ALA A 52 -4.41 -14.63 -9.54
C ALA A 52 -5.29 -14.89 -10.77
N ALA A 53 -4.86 -14.42 -11.94
CA ALA A 53 -5.60 -14.61 -13.19
C ALA A 53 -4.65 -14.60 -14.40
N ARG A 54 -5.11 -15.24 -15.48
CA ARG A 54 -4.43 -15.28 -16.78
C ARG A 54 -5.44 -15.09 -17.89
N ILE A 55 -5.17 -14.12 -18.77
CA ILE A 55 -6.00 -13.77 -19.91
C ILE A 55 -5.18 -13.97 -21.17
N LYS A 56 -5.74 -14.67 -22.16
CA LYS A 56 -5.14 -14.88 -23.48
C LYS A 56 -6.17 -14.65 -24.56
N THR A 57 -5.85 -13.77 -25.50
CA THR A 57 -6.70 -13.41 -26.63
C THR A 57 -5.88 -13.47 -27.91
N SER A 58 -6.44 -14.11 -28.94
CA SER A 58 -5.79 -14.16 -30.26
C SER A 58 -5.96 -12.82 -30.97
N ILE A 59 -4.93 -11.97 -30.95
CA ILE A 59 -4.93 -10.69 -31.66
C ILE A 59 -4.30 -10.86 -33.05
N SER A 60 -5.11 -10.63 -34.11
CA SER A 60 -4.67 -10.75 -35.50
C SER A 60 -3.72 -9.61 -35.88
N ARG A 61 -2.47 -9.93 -36.25
CA ARG A 61 -1.47 -8.96 -36.75
C ARG A 61 -1.63 -8.60 -38.23
N LYS A 62 -2.70 -9.04 -38.91
CA LYS A 62 -2.90 -8.78 -40.34
C LYS A 62 -3.21 -7.29 -40.58
N ARG A 63 -2.43 -6.66 -41.47
CA ARG A 63 -2.50 -5.23 -41.87
C ARG A 63 -3.82 -4.77 -42.53
N GLY A 64 -4.86 -5.61 -42.57
CA GLY A 64 -6.05 -5.41 -43.40
C GLY A 64 -7.22 -4.72 -42.74
N ASP A 65 -7.34 -4.73 -41.40
CA ASP A 65 -8.47 -4.06 -40.73
C ASP A 65 -8.07 -3.56 -39.33
N GLN A 66 -7.47 -2.37 -39.30
CA GLN A 66 -7.06 -1.69 -38.06
C GLN A 66 -8.24 -1.53 -37.09
N LYS A 67 -9.47 -1.36 -37.60
CA LYS A 67 -10.66 -1.22 -36.76
C LYS A 67 -10.98 -2.50 -36.00
N THR A 68 -10.84 -3.67 -36.63
CA THR A 68 -11.01 -4.96 -35.96
C THR A 68 -9.92 -5.17 -34.91
N HIS A 69 -8.67 -4.86 -35.24
CA HIS A 69 -7.55 -4.95 -34.31
C HIS A 69 -7.80 -4.11 -33.04
N ASP A 70 -8.17 -2.84 -33.22
CA ASP A 70 -8.42 -1.92 -32.11
C ASP A 70 -9.63 -2.35 -31.28
N ALA A 71 -10.66 -2.93 -31.91
CA ALA A 71 -11.81 -3.49 -31.20
C ALA A 71 -11.42 -4.70 -30.34
N THR A 72 -10.65 -5.64 -30.88
CA THR A 72 -10.15 -6.80 -30.12
C THR A 72 -9.23 -6.37 -28.97
N MET A 73 -8.38 -5.37 -29.19
CA MET A 73 -7.49 -4.84 -28.14
C MET A 73 -8.28 -4.17 -27.01
N ARG A 74 -9.33 -3.40 -27.35
CA ARG A 74 -10.23 -2.81 -26.36
C ARG A 74 -10.99 -3.87 -25.56
N GLU A 75 -11.44 -4.94 -26.20
CA GLU A 75 -12.06 -6.08 -25.53
C GLU A 75 -11.08 -6.78 -24.58
N PHE A 76 -9.85 -7.03 -25.04
CA PHE A 76 -8.80 -7.57 -24.19
C PHE A 76 -8.53 -6.68 -22.96
N PHE A 77 -8.40 -5.36 -23.14
CA PHE A 77 -8.22 -4.43 -22.01
C PHE A 77 -9.41 -4.41 -21.06
N ARG A 78 -10.65 -4.47 -21.58
CA ARG A 78 -11.85 -4.59 -20.75
C ARG A 78 -11.77 -5.84 -19.88
N ASP A 79 -11.44 -6.98 -20.47
CA ASP A 79 -11.40 -8.27 -19.75
C ASP A 79 -10.30 -8.26 -18.67
N VAL A 80 -9.13 -7.68 -18.95
CA VAL A 80 -8.06 -7.49 -17.95
C VAL A 80 -8.53 -6.55 -16.83
N THR A 81 -9.16 -5.41 -17.17
CA THR A 81 -9.69 -4.46 -16.17
C THR A 81 -10.73 -5.10 -15.28
N THR A 82 -11.65 -5.92 -15.82
CA THR A 82 -12.64 -6.65 -15.01
C THR A 82 -11.97 -7.60 -14.01
N GLN A 83 -10.87 -8.24 -14.39
CA GLN A 83 -10.10 -9.07 -13.45
C GLN A 83 -9.38 -8.25 -12.39
N VAL A 84 -8.81 -7.09 -12.75
CA VAL A 84 -8.24 -6.14 -11.79
C VAL A 84 -9.30 -5.70 -10.78
N GLU A 85 -10.48 -5.28 -11.23
CA GLU A 85 -11.59 -4.88 -10.37
C GLU A 85 -12.04 -6.00 -9.43
N SER A 86 -12.16 -7.23 -9.94
CA SER A 86 -12.53 -8.39 -9.13
C SER A 86 -11.51 -8.66 -8.02
N ILE A 87 -10.22 -8.47 -8.29
CA ILE A 87 -9.14 -8.64 -7.29
C ILE A 87 -9.20 -7.52 -6.25
N LEU A 88 -9.37 -6.27 -6.67
CA LEU A 88 -9.47 -5.12 -5.75
C LEU A 88 -10.70 -5.17 -4.83
N GLN A 89 -11.74 -5.94 -5.19
CA GLN A 89 -12.89 -6.19 -4.32
C GLN A 89 -12.65 -7.29 -3.27
N GLN A 90 -11.69 -8.19 -3.52
CA GLN A 90 -11.40 -9.35 -2.68
C GLN A 90 -10.21 -9.13 -1.76
N ASP A 91 -9.21 -8.40 -2.24
CA ASP A 91 -7.93 -8.16 -1.59
C ASP A 91 -7.70 -6.64 -1.44
N GLU A 92 -7.20 -6.22 -0.28
CA GLU A 92 -6.74 -4.84 -0.08
C GLU A 92 -5.34 -4.69 -0.69
N ILE A 93 -5.24 -3.93 -1.78
CA ILE A 93 -4.02 -3.75 -2.56
C ILE A 93 -3.48 -2.34 -2.36
N GLY A 94 -2.22 -2.21 -1.92
CA GLY A 94 -1.57 -0.91 -1.74
C GLY A 94 -0.99 -0.29 -3.02
N LEU A 95 -0.69 -1.11 -4.04
CA LEU A 95 -0.05 -0.66 -5.28
C LEU A 95 -0.41 -1.56 -6.46
N ILE A 96 -0.65 -0.97 -7.64
CA ILE A 96 -0.72 -1.70 -8.91
C ILE A 96 0.54 -1.41 -9.72
N VAL A 97 1.24 -2.46 -10.14
CA VAL A 97 2.39 -2.35 -11.05
C VAL A 97 2.05 -3.00 -12.38
N ILE A 98 1.97 -2.19 -13.44
CA ILE A 98 1.76 -2.68 -14.80
C ILE A 98 3.13 -2.84 -15.45
N CYS A 99 3.46 -4.04 -15.91
CA CYS A 99 4.74 -4.30 -16.57
C CYS A 99 4.60 -5.17 -17.79
N GLY A 100 5.59 -5.11 -18.68
CA GLY A 100 5.59 -5.91 -19.90
C GLY A 100 6.53 -5.33 -20.96
N PRO A 101 6.76 -6.08 -22.05
CA PRO A 101 7.51 -5.59 -23.20
C PRO A 101 6.68 -4.59 -24.02
N GLY A 102 7.38 -3.65 -24.69
CA GLY A 102 6.75 -2.71 -25.61
C GLY A 102 5.85 -1.66 -24.92
N PHE A 103 4.85 -1.16 -25.66
CA PHE A 103 4.02 -0.01 -25.25
C PHE A 103 2.61 -0.41 -24.76
N VAL A 104 2.27 -1.70 -24.80
CA VAL A 104 0.93 -2.19 -24.40
C VAL A 104 0.61 -1.83 -22.95
N LYS A 105 1.60 -1.92 -22.06
CA LYS A 105 1.49 -1.51 -20.65
C LYS A 105 1.06 -0.05 -20.47
N ASP A 106 1.54 0.84 -21.33
CA ASP A 106 1.27 2.27 -21.25
C ASP A 106 -0.16 2.56 -21.72
N HIS A 107 -0.56 1.97 -22.86
CA HIS A 107 -1.95 2.05 -23.34
C HIS A 107 -2.94 1.42 -22.36
N PHE A 108 -2.57 0.31 -21.72
CA PHE A 108 -3.41 -0.33 -20.71
C PHE A 108 -3.52 0.54 -19.46
N LYS A 109 -2.45 1.23 -19.02
CA LYS A 109 -2.52 2.21 -17.93
C LYS A 109 -3.56 3.29 -18.24
N GLU A 110 -3.51 3.89 -19.43
CA GLU A 110 -4.48 4.92 -19.83
C GLU A 110 -5.91 4.38 -19.82
N TYR A 111 -6.12 3.19 -20.38
CA TYR A 111 -7.41 2.52 -20.37
C TYR A 111 -7.90 2.27 -18.95
N LEU A 112 -7.04 1.71 -18.09
CA LEU A 112 -7.36 1.42 -16.70
C LEU A 112 -7.76 2.71 -15.97
N LEU A 113 -6.97 3.79 -16.10
CA LEU A 113 -7.27 5.10 -15.50
C LEU A 113 -8.64 5.65 -15.89
N SER A 114 -9.10 5.39 -17.12
CA SER A 114 -10.44 5.81 -17.57
C SER A 114 -11.59 4.97 -16.99
N ALA A 115 -11.31 3.77 -16.46
CA ALA A 115 -12.33 2.90 -15.87
C ALA A 115 -12.78 3.41 -14.49
N PRO A 116 -14.07 3.30 -14.14
CA PRO A 116 -14.61 3.81 -12.87
C PRO A 116 -14.33 2.88 -11.68
N ILE A 117 -13.05 2.72 -11.34
CA ILE A 117 -12.61 1.93 -10.18
C ILE A 117 -12.62 2.80 -8.92
N LYS A 118 -13.47 2.45 -7.95
CA LYS A 118 -13.51 3.10 -6.62
C LYS A 118 -12.25 2.77 -5.83
N ASN A 119 -11.72 3.74 -5.08
CA ASN A 119 -10.54 3.58 -4.20
C ASN A 119 -9.35 2.91 -4.89
N ARG A 120 -9.10 3.31 -6.15
CA ARG A 120 -8.02 2.75 -6.95
C ARG A 120 -6.66 3.02 -6.28
N PRO A 121 -5.82 1.99 -6.08
CA PRO A 121 -4.47 2.18 -5.59
C PRO A 121 -3.62 2.98 -6.59
N PRO A 122 -2.49 3.55 -6.14
CA PRO A 122 -1.48 4.10 -7.04
C PRO A 122 -1.10 3.10 -8.15
N ILE A 123 -0.84 3.61 -9.35
CA ILE A 123 -0.43 2.80 -10.50
C ILE A 123 0.96 3.24 -10.98
N VAL A 124 1.89 2.29 -11.05
CA VAL A 124 3.21 2.47 -11.64
C VAL A 124 3.36 1.57 -12.86
N VAL A 125 4.10 2.05 -13.87
CA VAL A 125 4.42 1.30 -15.08
C VAL A 125 5.91 1.03 -15.13
N GLU A 126 6.30 -0.21 -15.40
CA GLU A 126 7.68 -0.63 -15.49
C GLU A 126 7.95 -1.46 -16.75
N GLY A 127 9.14 -1.31 -17.33
CA GLY A 127 9.57 -2.11 -18.48
C GLY A 127 10.15 -3.46 -18.04
N THR A 128 9.64 -4.55 -18.61
CA THR A 128 10.19 -5.90 -18.47
C THR A 128 10.37 -6.55 -19.84
N ASN A 129 11.23 -7.56 -19.93
CA ASN A 129 11.49 -8.27 -21.19
C ASN A 129 10.49 -9.41 -21.47
N THR A 130 9.71 -9.80 -20.46
CA THR A 130 8.79 -10.94 -20.50
C THR A 130 7.51 -10.59 -19.73
N ILE A 131 6.52 -11.49 -19.76
CA ILE A 131 5.32 -11.47 -18.93
C ILE A 131 5.33 -12.62 -17.90
N GLY A 132 4.41 -12.60 -16.94
CA GLY A 132 4.22 -13.65 -15.94
C GLY A 132 5.22 -13.62 -14.79
N ILE A 133 5.44 -14.78 -14.16
CA ILE A 133 6.34 -14.96 -13.00
C ILE A 133 7.76 -14.44 -13.25
N PRO A 134 8.41 -14.63 -14.43
CA PRO A 134 9.73 -14.06 -14.68
C PRO A 134 9.77 -12.53 -14.57
N ALA A 135 8.76 -11.85 -15.13
CA ALA A 135 8.62 -10.40 -15.02
C ALA A 135 8.38 -9.96 -13.57
N ALA A 136 7.54 -10.68 -12.83
CA ALA A 136 7.30 -10.39 -11.42
C ALA A 136 8.58 -10.49 -10.58
N LYS A 137 9.42 -11.51 -10.83
CA LYS A 137 10.73 -11.63 -10.17
C LYS A 137 11.67 -10.48 -10.51
N GLU A 138 11.65 -10.02 -11.75
CA GLU A 138 12.46 -8.88 -12.19
C GLU A 138 12.06 -7.58 -11.45
N ILE A 139 10.76 -7.26 -11.40
CA ILE A 139 10.23 -6.11 -10.66
C ILE A 139 10.57 -6.18 -9.17
N LEU A 140 10.42 -7.36 -8.57
CA LEU A 140 10.78 -7.60 -7.17
C LEU A 140 12.26 -7.38 -6.90
N PHE A 141 13.14 -7.94 -7.74
CA PHE A 141 14.59 -7.81 -7.57
C PHE A 141 15.07 -6.36 -7.73
N ARG A 142 14.41 -5.58 -8.59
CA ARG A 142 14.67 -4.14 -8.75
C ARG A 142 14.19 -3.29 -7.57
N GLY A 143 13.43 -3.85 -6.63
CA GLY A 143 12.93 -3.13 -5.46
C GLY A 143 11.89 -2.05 -5.79
N VAL A 144 11.18 -2.16 -6.92
CA VAL A 144 10.20 -1.14 -7.35
C VAL A 144 9.07 -1.00 -6.33
N ILE A 145 8.48 -2.12 -5.91
CA ILE A 145 7.33 -2.14 -4.99
C ILE A 145 7.66 -1.47 -3.65
N PRO A 146 8.70 -1.88 -2.90
CA PRO A 146 9.01 -1.24 -1.62
C PRO A 146 9.40 0.23 -1.77
N ARG A 147 10.07 0.61 -2.86
CA ARG A 147 10.40 2.02 -3.15
C ARG A 147 9.15 2.87 -3.30
N VAL A 148 8.24 2.46 -4.20
CA VAL A 148 7.01 3.21 -4.49
C VAL A 148 6.09 3.26 -3.26
N LEU A 149 5.92 2.15 -2.55
CA LEU A 149 5.11 2.14 -1.32
C LEU A 149 5.71 3.07 -0.25
N SER A 150 7.04 3.14 -0.14
CA SER A 150 7.70 4.08 0.76
C SER A 150 7.47 5.54 0.34
N GLU A 151 7.52 5.85 -0.96
CA GLU A 151 7.25 7.19 -1.48
C GLU A 151 5.80 7.62 -1.17
N VAL A 152 4.82 6.75 -1.43
CA VAL A 152 3.39 6.99 -1.11
C VAL A 152 3.18 7.20 0.39
N LYS A 153 3.87 6.42 1.22
CA LYS A 153 3.83 6.58 2.68
C LYS A 153 4.35 7.95 3.10
N ILE A 154 5.53 8.36 2.62
CA ILE A 154 6.14 9.67 2.92
C ILE A 154 5.22 10.82 2.47
N GLU A 155 4.59 10.70 1.29
CA GLU A 155 3.63 11.69 0.80
C GLU A 155 2.41 11.80 1.73
N THR A 156 1.88 10.66 2.17
CA THR A 156 0.74 10.61 3.11
C THR A 156 1.09 11.25 4.45
N GLU A 157 2.26 10.91 5.00
CA GLU A 157 2.76 11.48 6.26
C GLU A 157 2.96 12.99 6.15
N THR A 158 3.55 13.45 5.04
CA THR A 158 3.77 14.87 4.77
C THR A 158 2.44 15.61 4.71
N ARG A 159 1.44 15.09 3.99
CA ARG A 159 0.10 15.68 3.91
C ARG A 159 -0.55 15.81 5.29
N LEU A 160 -0.50 14.76 6.11
CA LEU A 160 -1.09 14.77 7.46
C LEU A 160 -0.40 15.80 8.36
N ILE A 161 0.92 15.95 8.24
CA ILE A 161 1.67 16.90 9.05
C ILE A 161 1.40 18.34 8.60
N GLU A 162 1.30 18.60 7.30
CA GLU A 162 0.87 19.90 6.77
C GLU A 162 -0.57 20.26 7.22
N GLU A 163 -1.47 19.28 7.21
CA GLU A 163 -2.85 19.43 7.69
C GLU A 163 -2.89 19.77 9.19
N LEU A 164 -2.14 19.02 10.02
CA LEU A 164 -1.97 19.31 11.45
C LEU A 164 -1.46 20.74 11.68
N LEU A 165 -0.38 21.13 11.00
CA LEU A 165 0.21 22.47 11.14
C LEU A 165 -0.77 23.56 10.72
N THR A 166 -1.62 23.30 9.72
CA THR A 166 -2.69 24.21 9.31
C THR A 166 -3.71 24.41 10.43
N HIS A 167 -4.13 23.34 11.12
CA HIS A 167 -5.05 23.44 12.25
C HIS A 167 -4.45 24.21 13.43
N ILE A 168 -3.18 23.94 13.75
CA ILE A 168 -2.45 24.67 14.79
C ILE A 168 -2.37 26.17 14.44
N ALA A 169 -1.99 26.50 13.20
CA ALA A 169 -1.86 27.89 12.76
C ALA A 169 -3.20 28.65 12.72
N LYS A 170 -4.31 27.96 12.51
CA LYS A 170 -5.66 28.55 12.53
C LYS A 170 -6.24 28.70 13.93
N GLU A 171 -5.61 28.08 14.94
CA GLU A 171 -6.13 27.99 16.31
C GLU A 171 -7.58 27.48 16.35
N ASP A 172 -7.92 26.57 15.42
CA ASP A 172 -9.28 26.06 15.31
C ASP A 172 -9.56 24.92 16.30
N GLY A 173 -8.58 24.49 17.10
CA GLY A 173 -8.72 23.46 18.13
C GLY A 173 -8.87 22.04 17.57
N LEU A 174 -8.59 21.82 16.29
CA LEU A 174 -8.62 20.50 15.64
C LEU A 174 -7.23 19.87 15.51
N GLY A 175 -6.17 20.58 15.92
CA GLY A 175 -4.82 20.03 16.06
C GLY A 175 -4.42 20.00 17.53
N ALA A 176 -3.89 18.87 17.99
CA ALA A 176 -3.31 18.69 19.32
C ALA A 176 -1.87 18.17 19.18
N TYR A 177 -0.96 18.61 20.04
CA TYR A 177 0.43 18.13 20.01
C TYR A 177 1.04 18.04 21.41
N GLY A 178 2.07 17.19 21.55
CA GLY A 178 2.64 16.87 22.85
C GLY A 178 1.79 15.85 23.63
N ASP A 179 2.41 15.27 24.67
CA ASP A 179 1.84 14.10 25.36
C ASP A 179 0.51 14.39 26.07
N ASP A 180 0.39 15.54 26.75
CA ASP A 180 -0.78 15.85 27.57
C ASP A 180 -2.03 16.15 26.74
N GLU A 181 -1.89 16.99 25.70
CA GLU A 181 -3.02 17.35 24.84
C GLU A 181 -3.52 16.16 24.04
N VAL A 182 -2.59 15.36 23.49
CA VAL A 182 -2.94 14.16 22.73
C VAL A 182 -3.57 13.11 23.64
N ALA A 183 -3.03 12.87 24.83
CA ALA A 183 -3.63 11.93 25.78
C ALA A 183 -5.06 12.33 26.14
N ARG A 184 -5.32 13.62 26.34
CA ARG A 184 -6.67 14.14 26.59
C ARG A 184 -7.58 13.91 25.38
N ALA A 185 -7.13 14.27 24.18
CA ALA A 185 -7.92 14.07 22.97
C ALA A 185 -8.29 12.60 22.73
N VAL A 186 -7.39 11.67 23.04
CA VAL A 186 -7.63 10.23 23.00
C VAL A 186 -8.68 9.81 24.04
N GLN A 187 -8.63 10.34 25.27
CA GLN A 187 -9.64 10.05 26.30
C GLN A 187 -11.06 10.47 25.88
N PHE A 188 -11.18 11.59 25.16
CA PHE A 188 -12.47 12.04 24.62
C PHE A 188 -12.88 11.31 23.33
N GLY A 189 -12.04 10.43 22.78
CA GLY A 189 -12.30 9.77 21.50
C GLY A 189 -12.34 10.73 20.32
N ALA A 190 -11.72 11.90 20.45
CA ALA A 190 -11.75 12.97 19.46
C ALA A 190 -10.77 12.75 18.30
N VAL A 191 -9.82 11.84 18.43
CA VAL A 191 -8.73 11.65 17.47
C VAL A 191 -9.23 10.99 16.18
N GLU A 192 -8.98 11.65 15.06
CA GLU A 192 -9.12 11.08 13.72
C GLU A 192 -7.82 10.42 13.26
N HIS A 193 -6.72 11.17 13.35
CA HIS A 193 -5.38 10.71 12.98
C HIS A 193 -4.42 10.96 14.14
N LEU A 194 -3.85 9.90 14.70
CA LEU A 194 -2.76 9.95 15.66
C LEU A 194 -1.43 9.82 14.91
N LEU A 195 -0.52 10.75 15.11
CA LEU A 195 0.82 10.76 14.51
C LEU A 195 1.87 10.57 15.60
N ILE A 196 2.71 9.56 15.48
CA ILE A 196 3.81 9.29 16.43
C ILE A 196 5.09 9.08 15.65
N THR A 197 6.19 9.71 16.06
CA THR A 197 7.49 9.43 15.45
C THR A 197 8.02 8.07 15.88
N ASP A 198 8.65 7.38 14.94
CA ASP A 198 9.37 6.12 15.20
C ASP A 198 10.48 6.30 16.26
N ARG A 199 11.11 7.47 16.30
CA ARG A 199 12.09 7.86 17.33
C ARG A 199 11.47 7.89 18.72
N LYS A 200 10.25 8.42 18.88
CA LYS A 200 9.55 8.44 20.19
C LYS A 200 9.25 7.02 20.67
N LEU A 201 8.78 6.15 19.79
CA LEU A 201 8.50 4.73 20.14
C LEU A 201 9.75 3.92 20.48
N ARG A 202 10.89 4.22 19.83
CA ARG A 202 12.17 3.54 20.08
C ARG A 202 12.91 4.08 21.30
N GLY A 203 12.79 5.38 21.58
CA GLY A 203 13.49 6.06 22.68
C GLY A 203 12.78 6.00 24.04
N ALA A 204 11.51 5.63 24.08
CA ALA A 204 10.71 5.58 25.30
C ALA A 204 11.25 4.54 26.32
N ALA A 205 11.31 4.93 27.60
CA ALA A 205 11.56 4.01 28.70
C ALA A 205 10.40 3.00 28.86
N ASP A 206 10.61 1.90 29.60
CA ASP A 206 9.62 0.82 29.70
C ASP A 206 8.21 1.30 30.14
N ASP A 207 8.12 2.27 31.04
CA ASP A 207 6.82 2.80 31.51
C ASP A 207 6.18 3.77 30.51
N GLU A 208 7.00 4.59 29.83
CA GLU A 208 6.53 5.49 28.77
C GLU A 208 6.05 4.71 27.54
N ARG A 209 6.74 3.62 27.20
CA ARG A 209 6.31 2.70 26.13
C ARG A 209 4.95 2.09 26.44
N LYS A 210 4.68 1.66 27.68
CA LYS A 210 3.36 1.14 28.08
C LYS A 210 2.26 2.21 27.94
N ALA A 211 2.58 3.47 28.27
CA ALA A 211 1.66 4.58 28.12
C ALA A 211 1.32 4.83 26.63
N LEU A 212 2.34 4.87 25.77
CA LEU A 212 2.16 5.00 24.31
C LEU A 212 1.37 3.83 23.73
N ASP A 213 1.68 2.59 24.13
CA ASP A 213 0.94 1.39 23.74
C ASP A 213 -0.55 1.46 24.14
N THR A 214 -0.84 2.04 25.30
CA THR A 214 -2.22 2.23 25.78
C THR A 214 -2.92 3.31 24.97
N LEU A 215 -2.22 4.40 24.68
CA LEU A 215 -2.73 5.51 23.88
C LEU A 215 -3.08 5.06 22.46
N ILE A 216 -2.19 4.30 21.80
CA ILE A 216 -2.41 3.70 20.47
C ILE A 216 -3.67 2.83 20.48
N ARG A 217 -3.78 1.89 21.43
CA ARG A 217 -4.95 1.01 21.53
C ARG A 217 -6.24 1.79 21.73
N ASN A 218 -6.24 2.81 22.59
CA ASN A 218 -7.42 3.62 22.85
C ASN A 218 -7.85 4.41 21.60
N THR A 219 -6.90 4.92 20.81
CA THR A 219 -7.20 5.56 19.52
C THR A 219 -7.84 4.58 18.55
N GLU A 220 -7.30 3.38 18.40
CA GLU A 220 -7.86 2.35 17.51
C GLU A 220 -9.27 1.93 17.97
N HIS A 221 -9.48 1.77 19.28
CA HIS A 221 -10.80 1.47 19.86
C HIS A 221 -11.83 2.57 19.59
N ALA A 222 -11.41 3.83 19.51
CA ALA A 222 -12.25 4.96 19.11
C ALA A 222 -12.36 5.13 17.57
N CYS A 223 -11.96 4.10 16.81
CA CYS A 223 -11.91 4.09 15.34
C CYS A 223 -10.98 5.16 14.74
N GLY A 224 -10.03 5.70 15.51
CA GLY A 224 -8.99 6.60 15.00
C GLY A 224 -7.91 5.83 14.25
N GLN A 225 -7.25 6.49 13.31
CA GLN A 225 -6.14 5.91 12.54
C GLN A 225 -4.81 6.30 13.16
N VAL A 226 -3.90 5.34 13.30
CA VAL A 226 -2.57 5.55 13.88
C VAL A 226 -1.51 5.49 12.79
N HIS A 227 -0.66 6.52 12.73
CA HIS A 227 0.42 6.65 11.76
C HIS A 227 1.77 6.76 12.49
N ILE A 228 2.66 5.81 12.21
CA ILE A 228 4.04 5.85 12.69
C ILE A 228 4.92 6.50 11.62
N VAL A 229 5.33 7.74 11.90
CA VAL A 229 6.08 8.62 11.01
C VAL A 229 7.58 8.42 11.20
N SER A 230 8.32 8.24 10.10
CA SER A 230 9.78 8.13 10.18
C SER A 230 10.42 9.50 10.38
N THR A 231 11.40 9.61 11.29
CA THR A 231 12.24 10.82 11.39
C THR A 231 13.30 10.94 10.29
N ASP A 232 13.30 10.08 9.27
CA ASP A 232 14.29 10.12 8.18
C ASP A 232 13.92 11.10 7.04
N HIS A 233 12.80 11.82 7.16
CA HIS A 233 12.35 12.81 6.18
C HIS A 233 11.84 14.10 6.85
N PRO A 234 11.80 15.24 6.15
CA PRO A 234 11.53 16.55 6.75
C PRO A 234 10.22 16.65 7.53
N ALA A 235 9.15 15.99 7.07
CA ALA A 235 7.89 16.01 7.79
C ALA A 235 8.01 15.31 9.16
N GLY A 236 8.71 14.17 9.23
CA GLY A 236 9.03 13.52 10.50
C GLY A 236 9.83 14.40 11.46
N ASP A 237 10.80 15.16 10.95
CA ASP A 237 11.55 16.13 11.75
C ASP A 237 10.66 17.26 12.31
N GLN A 238 9.67 17.71 11.53
CA GLN A 238 8.69 18.70 12.00
C GLN A 238 7.84 18.12 13.14
N LEU A 239 7.31 16.91 12.98
CA LEU A 239 6.56 16.23 14.05
C LEU A 239 7.44 15.99 15.29
N GLN A 240 8.71 15.62 15.09
CA GLN A 240 9.66 15.45 16.18
C GLN A 240 9.88 16.75 16.96
N SER A 241 9.91 17.88 16.26
CA SER A 241 10.04 19.22 16.86
C SER A 241 8.80 19.61 17.68
N LEU A 242 7.63 19.04 17.40
CA LEU A 242 6.40 19.17 18.19
C LEU A 242 6.32 18.17 19.37
N GLY A 243 7.44 17.51 19.72
CA GLY A 243 7.49 16.54 20.81
C GLY A 243 7.28 15.09 20.38
N GLY A 244 7.26 14.81 19.07
CA GLY A 244 7.22 13.45 18.51
C GLY A 244 5.85 12.76 18.62
N ILE A 245 4.82 13.47 19.04
CA ILE A 245 3.43 13.00 19.07
C ILE A 245 2.47 14.16 18.78
N ALA A 246 1.48 13.90 17.94
CA ALA A 246 0.41 14.84 17.63
C ALA A 246 -0.86 14.12 17.18
N ALA A 247 -1.97 14.84 17.11
CA ALA A 247 -3.24 14.33 16.64
C ALA A 247 -4.04 15.38 15.86
N ILE A 248 -4.70 14.93 14.79
CA ILE A 248 -5.78 15.65 14.10
C ILE A 248 -7.10 15.14 14.67
N LEU A 249 -7.99 16.06 15.03
CA LEU A 249 -9.22 15.78 15.77
C LEU A 249 -10.46 15.93 14.88
N ARG A 250 -11.46 15.08 15.13
CA ARG A 250 -12.79 15.14 14.52
C ARG A 250 -13.62 16.31 15.04
N PHE A 251 -13.39 16.68 16.29
CA PHE A 251 -14.06 17.76 16.98
C PHE A 251 -13.14 18.35 18.04
N LYS A 252 -13.38 19.61 18.39
CA LYS A 252 -12.57 20.34 19.37
C LYS A 252 -12.76 19.72 20.75
N VAL A 253 -11.65 19.56 21.48
CA VAL A 253 -11.66 19.20 22.88
C VAL A 253 -11.39 20.48 23.66
N GLU A 254 -12.36 20.93 24.46
CA GLU A 254 -12.18 22.12 25.29
C GLU A 254 -11.01 21.91 26.27
N GLN A 255 -10.16 22.93 26.38
CA GLN A 255 -9.03 22.97 27.32
C GLN A 255 -9.49 23.27 28.73
#